data_AF-A0A7C9RHS3-F1
#
_entry.id   AF-A0A7C9RHS3-F1
#
_cell.length_a   1.000
_cell.length_b   1.000
_cell.length_c   1.000
_cell.angle_alpha   90.00
_cell.angle_beta   90.00
_cell.angle_gamma   90.00
#
_symmetry.space_group_name_H-M   'P 1'
#
loop_
_entity.id
_entity.type
_entity.pdbx_description
1 polymer ?
#
loop_
_entity_poly.entity_id
_entity_poly.type
_entity_poly.pdbx_seq_one_letter_code
_entity_poly.pdbx_strand_id
1 'polypeptide(L)'
;IINVKDGISPYLLTEILKLSYVKQQVENLTSGTSSSHNRIKTEQLSEILVPLPREGTETKKRYDTIANEIEKSIKLKYRAQNNLSNQIHDLEDILI
;
A
#
# COMPACT_ATOMS: atom_id res chain seq x y z
N ILE A 1 -9.01 -9.09 0.63
CA ILE A 1 -8.63 -7.97 1.53
C ILE A 1 -7.48 -8.45 2.38
N ILE A 2 -6.35 -7.72 2.41
CA ILE A 2 -5.21 -8.05 3.28
C ILE A 2 -5.38 -7.25 4.58
N ASN A 3 -5.36 -7.94 5.71
CA ASN A 3 -5.44 -7.32 7.04
C ASN A 3 -4.06 -7.34 7.69
N VAL A 4 -3.58 -6.16 8.09
CA VAL A 4 -2.33 -6.02 8.85
C VAL A 4 -2.51 -6.48 10.29
N LYS A 5 -1.44 -7.06 10.85
CA LYS A 5 -1.29 -7.40 12.27
C LYS A 5 -0.08 -6.67 12.85
N ASP A 6 0.09 -6.75 14.16
CA ASP A 6 1.33 -6.39 14.86
C ASP A 6 1.78 -4.93 14.69
N GLY A 7 0.82 -3.99 14.59
CA GLY A 7 1.10 -2.56 14.58
C GLY A 7 1.66 -2.01 13.27
N ILE A 8 1.69 -2.81 12.20
CA ILE A 8 2.08 -2.33 10.87
C ILE A 8 0.93 -1.50 10.28
N SER A 9 1.23 -0.27 9.84
CA SER A 9 0.25 0.58 9.16
C SER A 9 -0.19 -0.04 7.82
N PRO A 10 -1.49 -0.14 7.52
CA PRO A 10 -1.97 -0.63 6.23
C PRO A 10 -1.46 0.23 5.05
N TYR A 11 -1.29 1.54 5.28
CA TYR A 11 -0.74 2.47 4.30
C TYR A 11 0.71 2.13 3.96
N LEU A 12 1.51 1.84 4.99
CA LEU A 12 2.89 1.45 4.83
C LEU A 12 3.03 0.11 4.10
N LEU A 13 2.24 -0.91 4.50
CA LEU A 13 2.27 -2.20 3.83
C LEU A 13 1.96 -2.06 2.33
N THR A 14 0.97 -1.22 1.99
CA THR A 14 0.61 -0.94 0.60
C THR A 14 1.79 -0.38 -0.20
N GLU A 15 2.57 0.53 0.38
CA GLU A 15 3.76 1.08 -0.29
C GLU A 15 4.92 0.07 -0.36
N ILE A 16 5.10 -0.76 0.67
CA ILE A 16 6.10 -1.84 0.66
C ILE A 16 5.81 -2.84 -0.46
N LEU A 17 4.54 -3.25 -0.62
CA LEU A 17 4.13 -4.16 -1.69
C LEU A 17 4.39 -3.60 -3.09
N LYS A 18 4.55 -2.28 -3.23
CA LYS A 18 4.86 -1.63 -4.50
C LYS A 18 6.36 -1.56 -4.81
N LEU A 19 7.22 -1.86 -3.85
CA LEU A 19 8.67 -1.84 -4.04
C LEU A 19 9.07 -2.90 -5.06
N SER A 20 10.08 -2.58 -5.89
CA SER A 20 10.49 -3.40 -7.03
C SER A 20 10.80 -4.85 -6.63
N TYR A 21 11.51 -5.05 -5.53
CA TYR A 21 11.87 -6.39 -5.06
C TYR A 21 10.69 -7.19 -4.48
N VAL A 22 9.62 -6.53 -4.01
CA VAL A 22 8.39 -7.21 -3.58
C VAL A 22 7.52 -7.54 -4.79
N LYS A 23 7.39 -6.60 -5.73
CA LYS A 23 6.74 -6.84 -7.02
C LYS A 23 7.37 -7.99 -7.79
N GLN A 24 8.70 -8.06 -7.83
CA GLN A 24 9.41 -9.15 -8.50
C GLN A 24 9.07 -10.52 -7.89
N GLN A 25 8.88 -10.61 -6.56
CA GLN A 25 8.44 -11.85 -5.92
C GLN A 25 7.03 -12.25 -6.40
N VAL A 26 6.11 -11.29 -6.48
CA VAL A 26 4.75 -11.53 -7.02
C VAL A 26 4.83 -12.00 -8.46
N GLU A 27 5.60 -11.32 -9.31
CA GLU A 27 5.76 -11.66 -10.72
C GLU A 27 6.36 -13.05 -10.91
N ASN A 28 7.37 -13.41 -10.13
CA ASN A 28 7.99 -14.75 -10.18
C ASN A 28 7.01 -15.85 -9.78
N LEU A 29 6.11 -15.58 -8.82
CA LEU A 29 5.07 -16.52 -8.38
C LEU A 29 3.95 -16.70 -9.41
N THR A 30 3.83 -15.78 -10.37
CA THR A 30 2.79 -15.83 -11.41
C THR A 30 3.35 -16.08 -12.82
N SER A 31 4.66 -15.94 -13.03
CA SER A 31 5.38 -16.21 -14.28
C SER A 31 5.42 -17.71 -14.57
N GLY A 32 4.45 -18.20 -15.34
CA GLY A 32 4.24 -19.63 -15.60
C GLY A 32 2.77 -20.03 -15.59
N THR A 33 1.88 -19.14 -15.15
CA THR A 33 0.45 -19.27 -15.37
C THR A 33 0.13 -18.84 -16.82
N SER A 34 -0.68 -19.61 -17.53
CA SER A 34 -1.05 -19.28 -18.91
C SER A 34 -1.64 -17.86 -18.98
N SER A 35 -1.20 -17.10 -19.98
CA SER A 35 -1.24 -15.63 -20.09
C SER A 35 -2.62 -14.94 -20.09
N SER A 36 -3.68 -15.60 -19.60
CA SER A 36 -5.02 -15.02 -19.42
C SER A 36 -5.42 -14.83 -17.95
N HIS A 37 -4.71 -15.45 -16.98
CA HIS A 37 -5.08 -15.40 -15.56
C HIS A 37 -3.84 -15.21 -14.68
N ASN A 38 -3.27 -14.00 -14.70
CA ASN A 38 -2.20 -13.60 -13.78
C ASN A 38 -2.79 -13.51 -12.35
N ARG A 39 -2.95 -14.66 -11.69
CA ARG A 39 -3.59 -14.80 -10.38
C ARG A 39 -2.58 -15.35 -9.39
N ILE A 40 -2.43 -14.66 -8.27
CA ILE A 40 -1.73 -15.18 -7.10
C ILE A 40 -2.73 -15.81 -6.14
N LYS A 41 -2.48 -17.05 -5.71
CA LYS A 41 -3.31 -17.71 -4.68
C LYS A 41 -2.93 -17.20 -3.29
N THR A 42 -3.81 -17.36 -2.31
CA THR A 42 -3.58 -16.93 -0.93
C THR A 42 -2.34 -17.58 -0.33
N GLU A 43 -2.09 -18.86 -0.64
CA GLU A 43 -0.92 -19.60 -0.16
C GLU A 43 0.36 -18.99 -0.73
N GLN A 44 0.38 -18.67 -2.03
CA GLN A 44 1.52 -18.01 -2.68
C GLN A 44 1.73 -16.59 -2.16
N LEU A 45 0.64 -15.85 -1.90
CA LEU A 45 0.72 -14.51 -1.31
C LEU A 45 1.38 -14.55 0.08
N SER A 46 1.19 -15.62 0.85
CA SER A 46 1.81 -15.78 2.17
C SER A 46 3.31 -16.05 2.13
N GLU A 47 3.85 -16.44 0.96
CA GLU A 47 5.28 -16.67 0.75
C GLU A 47 6.05 -15.38 0.43
N ILE A 48 5.34 -14.26 0.19
CA ILE A 48 5.98 -12.97 -0.08
C ILE A 48 6.68 -12.46 1.18
N LEU A 49 7.98 -12.22 1.05
CA LEU A 49 8.79 -11.69 2.13
C LEU A 49 8.75 -10.16 2.13
N VAL A 50 8.28 -9.62 3.25
CA VAL A 50 8.29 -8.18 3.54
C VAL A 50 9.44 -7.88 4.51
N PRO A 51 10.40 -7.02 4.13
CA PRO A 51 11.50 -6.69 5.01
C PRO A 51 11.01 -5.75 6.12
N LEU A 52 11.30 -6.13 7.36
CA LEU A 52 11.06 -5.33 8.54
C LEU A 52 12.39 -5.10 9.28
N PRO A 53 12.66 -3.87 9.76
CA PRO A 53 13.85 -3.59 10.52
C PRO A 53 13.81 -4.28 11.88
N ARG A 54 14.98 -4.61 12.43
CA ARG A 54 15.09 -5.14 13.80
C ARG A 54 14.76 -4.05 14.81
N GLU A 55 14.02 -4.41 15.85
CA GLU A 55 13.68 -3.53 16.96
C GLU A 55 14.92 -2.97 17.67
N GLY A 56 14.80 -1.76 18.22
CA GLY A 56 15.87 -1.08 18.95
C GLY A 56 17.02 -0.53 18.08
N THR A 57 16.94 -0.63 16.76
CA THR A 57 17.98 -0.12 15.84
C THR A 57 17.69 1.31 15.36
N GLU A 58 18.73 2.05 14.95
CA GLU A 58 18.54 3.35 14.26
C GLU A 58 17.76 3.21 12.95
N THR A 59 17.92 2.09 12.26
CA THR A 59 17.14 1.75 11.06
C THR A 59 15.64 1.68 11.38
N LYS A 60 15.27 1.08 12.52
CA LYS A 60 13.88 1.03 12.97
C LYS A 60 13.31 2.43 13.25
N LYS A 61 14.07 3.31 13.91
CA LYS A 61 13.65 4.70 14.12
C LYS A 61 13.39 5.44 12.80
N ARG A 62 14.30 5.29 11.83
CA ARG A 62 14.12 5.88 10.49
C ARG A 62 12.91 5.30 9.77
N TYR A 63 12.71 3.99 9.86
CA TYR A 63 11.55 3.30 9.30
C TYR A 63 10.24 3.85 9.89
N ASP A 64 10.16 4.03 11.20
CA ASP A 64 8.96 4.55 11.86
C ASP A 64 8.66 6.00 11.46
N THR A 65 9.69 6.83 11.31
CA THR A 65 9.52 8.20 10.78
C THR A 65 8.97 8.16 9.36
N ILE A 66 9.53 7.34 8.47
CA ILE A 66 9.06 7.20 7.09
C ILE A 66 7.62 6.69 7.06
N ALA A 67 7.30 5.68 7.88
CA ALA A 67 5.96 5.12 8.00
C ALA A 67 4.92 6.18 8.37
N ASN A 68 5.23 6.99 9.38
CA ASN A 68 4.36 8.08 9.83
C ASN A 68 4.16 9.14 8.74
N GLU A 69 5.21 9.52 8.02
CA GLU A 69 5.11 10.51 6.95
C GLU A 69 4.34 9.98 5.73
N ILE A 70 4.50 8.71 5.36
CA ILE A 70 3.69 8.05 4.33
C ILE A 70 2.21 8.09 4.71
N GLU A 71 1.87 7.71 5.94
CA GLU A 71 0.49 7.68 6.40
C GLU A 71 -0.14 9.08 6.41
N LYS A 72 0.57 10.09 6.94
CA LYS A 72 0.11 11.48 6.90
C LYS A 72 -0.13 11.96 5.48
N SER A 73 0.81 11.68 4.57
CA SER A 73 0.75 12.11 3.17
C SER A 73 -0.44 11.49 2.44
N ILE A 74 -0.69 10.19 2.65
CA ILE A 74 -1.82 9.50 2.04
C ILE A 74 -3.16 10.02 2.59
N LYS A 75 -3.28 10.22 3.90
CA LYS A 75 -4.50 10.81 4.50
C LYS A 75 -4.76 12.21 3.99
N LEU A 76 -3.72 13.04 3.86
CA LEU A 76 -3.84 14.39 3.30
C LEU A 76 -4.32 14.35 1.85
N LYS A 77 -3.75 13.47 1.02
CA LYS A 77 -4.17 13.27 -0.37
C LYS A 77 -5.66 12.95 -0.46
N TYR A 78 -6.16 11.99 0.32
CA TYR A 78 -7.58 11.62 0.28
C TYR A 78 -8.49 12.75 0.77
N ARG A 79 -8.09 13.49 1.80
CA ARG A 79 -8.85 14.68 2.25
C ARG A 79 -8.97 15.73 1.16
N ALA A 80 -7.86 16.04 0.49
CA ALA A 80 -7.85 17.00 -0.60
C ALA A 80 -8.72 16.53 -1.78
N GLN A 81 -8.61 15.24 -2.14
CA GLN A 81 -9.44 14.64 -3.20
C GLN A 81 -10.93 14.70 -2.87
N ASN A 82 -11.32 14.34 -1.64
CA ASN A 82 -12.72 14.39 -1.22
C ASN A 82 -13.25 15.82 -1.19
N ASN A 83 -12.45 16.77 -0.70
CA ASN A 83 -12.85 18.17 -0.72
C ASN A 83 -13.09 18.67 -2.16
N LEU A 84 -12.16 18.40 -3.08
CA LEU A 84 -12.34 18.75 -4.48
C LEU A 84 -13.59 18.11 -5.09
N SER A 85 -13.80 16.81 -4.84
CA SER A 85 -14.99 16.09 -5.32
C SER A 85 -16.29 16.70 -4.82
N ASN A 86 -16.34 17.10 -3.54
CA ASN A 86 -17.51 17.76 -2.97
C ASN A 86 -17.75 19.13 -3.61
N GLN A 87 -16.72 19.94 -3.80
CA GLN A 87 -16.88 21.26 -4.43
C GLN A 87 -17.32 21.17 -5.89
N ILE A 88 -16.86 20.15 -6.63
CA ILE A 88 -17.33 19.89 -8.00
C ILE A 88 -18.81 19.49 -7.98
N HIS A 89 -19.21 18.61 -7.06
CA HIS A 89 -20.60 18.19 -6.93
C HIS A 89 -21.51 19.38 -6.56
N ASP A 90 -21.12 20.19 -5.57
CA ASP A 90 -21.85 21.40 -5.19
C ASP A 90 -21.98 22.38 -6.37
N LEU A 91 -20.95 22.47 -7.22
CA LEU A 91 -20.98 23.32 -8.42
C LEU A 91 -21.95 22.76 -9.49
N GLU A 92 -21.96 21.45 -9.71
CA GLU A 92 -22.91 20.79 -10.62
C GLU A 92 -24.36 21.05 -10.18
N ASP A 93 -24.64 20.94 -8.89
CA ASP A 93 -25.98 21.19 -8.31
C ASP A 93 -26.44 22.64 -8.48
N ILE A 94 -25.52 23.62 -8.53
CA ILE A 94 -25.86 25.04 -8.76
C ILE A 94 -26.13 25.32 -10.25
N LEU A 95 -25.49 24.57 -11.15
CA LEU A 95 -25.52 24.83 -12.59
C LEU A 95 -26.66 24.09 -13.33
N ILE A 96 -27.36 23.17 -12.67
CA ILE A 96 -28.50 22.40 -13.19
C ILE A 96 -29.81 22.91 -12.58
#